data_AF-A0A9X8EJF5-F1
#
_entry.id   AF-A0A9X8EJF5-F1
#
_cell.length_a   1.000
_cell.length_b   1.000
_cell.length_c   1.000
_cell.angle_alpha   90.00
_cell.angle_beta   90.00
_cell.angle_gamma   90.00
#
_symmetry.space_group_name_H-M   'P 1'
#
loop_
_entity.id
_entity.type
_entity.pdbx_description
1 polymer ?
#
loop_
_entity_poly.entity_id
_entity_poly.type
_entity_poly.pdbx_seq_one_letter_code
_entity_poly.pdbx_strand_id
1 'polypeptide(L)'
;MNIVSKFSQRVHQKGLRATLRSAYKRYVFFHWELLWMERDLVSPVPPHTLKPYAPLRVERITVHNVQGFAKHFGDRVETMRELAAEGHTGLMFLDEDSHVVAFIWGSPRHYHDRHYYGCWFPVEPGEFFEFGGELARQYWGTSLSVDLQLALWRAMAEQGCDKVVDVCETHNIPALKLHLRMGYVEQGRVMHVYCLFGRWKFFRETRYSGSRLDALRKPAPRSTTATVS
;
A
#
# COMPACT_ATOMS: atom_id res chain seq x y z
N MET A 1 1.75 12.30 35.81
CA MET A 1 0.68 11.34 35.45
C MET A 1 1.30 10.00 35.11
N ASN A 2 1.09 9.00 35.97
CA ASN A 2 1.91 7.78 36.06
C ASN A 2 1.71 6.80 34.90
N ILE A 3 2.81 6.32 34.33
CA ILE A 3 2.88 5.25 33.31
C ILE A 3 2.10 3.99 33.75
N VAL A 4 2.04 3.75 35.07
CA VAL A 4 1.33 2.65 35.71
C VAL A 4 -0.18 2.68 35.47
N SER A 5 -0.83 3.87 35.47
CA SER A 5 -2.27 3.96 35.24
C SER A 5 -2.65 3.69 33.78
N LYS A 6 -1.83 4.15 32.82
CA LYS A 6 -2.00 3.84 31.38
C LYS A 6 -1.78 2.35 31.09
N PHE A 7 -0.87 1.69 31.80
CA PHE A 7 -0.62 0.25 31.64
C PHE A 7 -1.81 -0.57 32.18
N SER A 8 -2.29 -0.24 33.37
CA SER A 8 -3.47 -0.88 33.99
C SER A 8 -4.71 -0.76 33.09
N GLN A 9 -4.97 0.43 32.53
CA GLN A 9 -6.12 0.67 31.66
C GLN A 9 -6.05 -0.14 30.34
N ARG A 10 -4.86 -0.32 29.76
CA ARG A 10 -4.66 -1.16 28.55
C ARG A 10 -4.79 -2.65 28.84
N VAL A 11 -4.29 -3.10 29.99
CA VAL A 11 -4.41 -4.50 30.44
C VAL A 11 -5.87 -4.85 30.69
N HIS A 12 -6.66 -3.94 31.27
CA HIS A 12 -8.09 -4.15 31.50
C HIS A 12 -8.93 -4.19 30.22
N GLN A 13 -8.58 -3.38 29.20
CA GLN A 13 -9.35 -3.30 27.95
C GLN A 13 -8.99 -4.37 26.91
N LYS A 14 -7.73 -4.82 26.84
CA LYS A 14 -7.24 -5.76 25.80
C LYS A 14 -6.81 -7.12 26.36
N GLY A 15 -6.71 -7.25 27.68
CA GLY A 15 -6.12 -8.40 28.36
C GLY A 15 -4.59 -8.34 28.41
N LEU A 16 -4.02 -8.89 29.49
CA LEU A 16 -2.58 -8.91 29.75
C LEU A 16 -1.80 -9.62 28.64
N ARG A 17 -2.33 -10.73 28.11
CA ARG A 17 -1.70 -11.50 27.02
C ARG A 17 -1.59 -10.70 25.72
N ALA A 18 -2.64 -9.96 25.33
CA ALA A 18 -2.59 -9.13 24.12
C ALA A 18 -1.64 -7.95 24.29
N THR A 19 -1.57 -7.39 25.50
CA THR A 19 -0.66 -6.28 25.84
C THR A 19 0.80 -6.75 25.81
N LEU A 20 1.12 -7.88 26.43
CA LEU A 20 2.44 -8.51 26.38
C LEU A 20 2.83 -8.90 24.95
N ARG A 21 1.92 -9.49 24.17
CA ARG A 21 2.17 -9.81 22.75
C ARG A 21 2.46 -8.55 21.92
N SER A 22 1.75 -7.46 22.19
CA SER A 22 1.97 -6.18 21.49
C SER A 22 3.30 -5.54 21.89
N ALA A 23 3.65 -5.60 23.18
CA ALA A 23 4.94 -5.12 23.67
C ALA A 23 6.09 -5.97 23.12
N TYR A 24 5.96 -7.30 23.11
CA TYR A 24 6.93 -8.21 22.53
C TYR A 24 7.13 -7.94 21.03
N LYS A 25 6.04 -7.76 20.26
CA LYS A 25 6.12 -7.38 18.84
C LYS A 25 6.85 -6.05 18.63
N ARG A 26 6.62 -5.07 19.52
CA ARG A 26 7.20 -3.74 19.38
C ARG A 26 8.67 -3.65 19.82
N TYR A 27 9.06 -4.43 20.82
CA TYR A 27 10.34 -4.26 21.51
C TYR A 27 11.27 -5.47 21.44
N VAL A 28 10.79 -6.66 21.08
CA VAL A 28 11.60 -7.88 21.04
C VAL A 28 11.69 -8.41 19.63
N PHE A 29 10.57 -8.75 19.00
CA PHE A 29 10.60 -9.33 17.66
C PHE A 29 9.30 -9.08 16.89
N PHE A 30 9.41 -8.54 15.68
CA PHE A 30 8.33 -8.62 14.69
C PHE A 30 8.82 -9.21 13.37
N HIS A 31 7.85 -9.77 12.64
CA HIS A 31 8.06 -10.37 11.33
C HIS A 31 6.92 -9.89 10.42
N TRP A 32 7.29 -9.29 9.30
CA TRP A 32 6.38 -9.00 8.19
C TRP A 32 6.67 -9.94 7.03
N GLU A 33 5.60 -10.40 6.40
CA GLU A 33 5.66 -11.07 5.11
C GLU A 33 5.09 -10.11 4.07
N LEU A 34 5.93 -9.69 3.14
CA LEU A 34 5.55 -8.83 2.04
C LEU A 34 5.39 -9.70 0.80
N LEU A 35 4.14 -9.85 0.38
CA LEU A 35 3.77 -10.65 -0.77
C LEU A 35 4.01 -9.85 -2.04
N TRP A 36 4.87 -10.35 -2.92
CA TRP A 36 5.08 -9.70 -4.21
C TRP A 36 3.92 -9.97 -5.15
N MET A 37 3.47 -8.90 -5.78
CA MET A 37 2.38 -8.90 -6.72
C MET A 37 2.76 -8.09 -7.95
N GLU A 38 2.20 -8.44 -9.09
CA GLU A 38 2.43 -7.72 -10.34
C GLU A 38 1.16 -7.59 -11.16
N ARG A 39 1.18 -6.65 -12.09
CA ARG A 39 0.10 -6.41 -13.04
C ARG A 39 0.63 -5.68 -14.28
N ASP A 40 0.12 -6.03 -15.45
CA ASP A 40 0.32 -5.23 -16.66
C ASP A 40 -0.55 -3.97 -16.67
N LEU A 41 -0.06 -2.89 -17.27
CA LEU A 41 -0.76 -1.59 -17.27
C LEU A 41 -1.86 -1.47 -18.33
N VAL A 42 -1.94 -2.43 -19.27
CA VAL A 42 -2.82 -2.36 -20.44
C VAL A 42 -4.17 -3.03 -20.17
N SER A 43 -4.17 -4.11 -19.38
CA SER A 43 -5.38 -4.84 -19.05
C SER A 43 -6.39 -3.93 -18.36
N PRO A 44 -7.68 -4.01 -18.74
CA PRO A 44 -8.70 -3.23 -18.07
C PRO A 44 -8.83 -3.65 -16.61
N VAL A 45 -9.13 -2.69 -15.74
CA VAL A 45 -9.46 -2.98 -14.34
C VAL A 45 -10.85 -3.62 -14.28
N PRO A 46 -11.02 -4.73 -13.53
CA PRO A 46 -12.32 -5.35 -13.34
C PRO A 46 -13.39 -4.38 -12.80
N PRO A 47 -14.67 -4.52 -13.21
CA PRO A 47 -15.75 -3.67 -12.71
C PRO A 47 -15.87 -3.69 -11.18
N HIS A 48 -16.21 -2.53 -10.60
CA HIS A 48 -16.32 -2.37 -9.15
C HIS A 48 -17.51 -1.51 -8.73
N THR A 49 -18.06 -1.79 -7.55
CA THR A 49 -19.20 -1.08 -6.95
C THR A 49 -18.77 -0.10 -5.86
N LEU A 50 -17.74 0.70 -6.14
CA LEU A 50 -17.24 1.73 -5.22
C LEU A 50 -18.08 3.00 -5.30
N LYS A 51 -18.17 3.74 -4.20
CA LYS A 51 -18.92 4.99 -4.15
C LYS A 51 -18.22 6.07 -4.97
N PRO A 52 -18.95 6.96 -5.67
CA PRO A 52 -18.34 8.14 -6.27
C PRO A 52 -17.80 9.08 -5.19
N TYR A 53 -16.92 10.00 -5.58
CA TYR A 53 -16.39 11.08 -4.74
C TYR A 53 -16.45 12.41 -5.50
N ALA A 54 -16.35 13.52 -4.77
CA ALA A 54 -16.34 14.86 -5.38
C ALA A 54 -15.08 15.03 -6.26
N PRO A 55 -15.12 15.82 -7.36
CA PRO A 55 -13.96 16.06 -8.19
C PRO A 55 -12.76 16.58 -7.38
N LEU A 56 -11.57 16.05 -7.67
CA LEU A 56 -10.32 16.43 -7.04
C LEU A 56 -9.33 16.92 -8.09
N ARG A 57 -8.46 17.87 -7.72
CA ARG A 57 -7.35 18.27 -8.58
C ARG A 57 -6.22 17.26 -8.43
N VAL A 58 -5.59 16.86 -9.53
CA VAL A 58 -4.43 15.96 -9.51
C VAL A 58 -3.18 16.74 -9.88
N GLU A 59 -2.15 16.62 -9.06
CA GLU A 59 -0.86 17.27 -9.29
C GLU A 59 0.30 16.30 -9.04
N ARG A 60 1.42 16.54 -9.75
CA ARG A 60 2.67 15.85 -9.45
C ARG A 60 3.24 16.36 -8.13
N ILE A 61 3.74 15.45 -7.31
CA ILE A 61 4.44 15.78 -6.07
C ILE A 61 5.81 16.36 -6.40
N THR A 62 6.11 17.50 -5.81
CA THR A 62 7.38 18.21 -5.90
C THR A 62 7.80 18.65 -4.51
N VAL A 63 9.07 18.99 -4.34
CA VAL A 63 9.57 19.53 -3.06
C VAL A 63 8.88 20.83 -2.62
N HIS A 64 8.20 21.53 -3.54
CA HIS A 64 7.57 22.83 -3.28
C HIS A 64 6.10 22.74 -2.84
N ASN A 65 5.38 21.67 -3.20
CA ASN A 65 3.95 21.51 -2.88
C ASN A 65 3.66 20.48 -1.79
N VAL A 66 4.68 19.87 -1.17
CA VAL A 66 4.50 18.92 -0.05
C VAL A 66 3.82 19.51 1.20
N GLN A 67 3.74 20.84 1.33
CA GLN A 67 3.02 21.45 2.46
C GLN A 67 1.52 21.16 2.44
N GLY A 68 0.94 20.82 1.27
CA GLY A 68 -0.46 20.40 1.16
C GLY A 68 -0.80 19.14 1.98
N PHE A 69 0.20 18.35 2.37
CA PHE A 69 0.02 17.16 3.21
C PHE A 69 -0.27 17.47 4.67
N ALA A 70 -0.02 18.70 5.15
CA ALA A 70 -0.04 19.06 6.57
C ALA A 70 -1.35 18.71 7.30
N LYS A 71 -2.50 18.83 6.63
CA LYS A 71 -3.83 18.60 7.24
C LYS A 71 -4.14 17.13 7.51
N HIS A 72 -3.88 16.25 6.54
CA HIS A 72 -4.29 14.84 6.60
C HIS A 72 -3.13 13.87 6.85
N PHE A 73 -1.90 14.27 6.49
CA PHE A 73 -0.70 13.44 6.51
C PHE A 73 0.50 14.21 7.06
N GLY A 74 0.27 15.07 8.07
CA GLY A 74 1.26 16.02 8.57
C GLY A 74 2.53 15.39 9.12
N ASP A 75 2.45 14.15 9.62
CA ASP A 75 3.59 13.36 10.08
C ASP A 75 4.51 12.88 8.94
N ARG A 76 4.11 13.06 7.67
CA ARG A 76 4.83 12.56 6.50
C ARG A 76 5.37 13.64 5.57
N VAL A 77 5.19 14.92 5.88
CA VAL A 77 5.59 16.04 5.00
C VAL A 77 7.06 15.93 4.58
N GLU A 78 7.97 15.67 5.52
CA GLU A 78 9.39 15.54 5.21
C GLU A 78 9.72 14.28 4.42
N THR A 79 9.05 13.16 4.70
CA THR A 79 9.16 11.95 3.86
C THR A 79 8.74 12.24 2.41
N MET A 80 7.63 12.96 2.20
CA MET A 80 7.21 13.33 0.85
C MET A 80 8.22 14.24 0.15
N ARG A 81 8.88 15.13 0.90
CA ARG A 81 9.94 16.01 0.38
C ARG A 81 11.15 15.18 -0.07
N GLU A 82 11.58 14.23 0.75
CA GLU A 82 12.70 13.34 0.45
C GLU A 82 12.40 12.49 -0.80
N LEU A 83 11.23 11.85 -0.87
CA LEU A 83 10.83 11.06 -2.02
C LEU A 83 10.76 11.88 -3.33
N ALA A 84 10.27 13.13 -3.24
CA ALA A 84 10.28 14.05 -4.38
C ALA A 84 11.71 14.41 -4.82
N ALA A 85 12.62 14.64 -3.86
CA ALA A 85 14.01 14.99 -4.14
C ALA A 85 14.81 13.81 -4.72
N GLU A 86 14.48 12.57 -4.36
CA GLU A 86 15.07 11.35 -4.93
C GLU A 86 14.63 11.08 -6.39
N GLY A 87 13.65 11.84 -6.89
CA GLY A 87 13.18 11.77 -8.27
C GLY A 87 12.21 10.63 -8.53
N HIS A 88 11.45 10.20 -7.52
CA HIS A 88 10.33 9.27 -7.70
C HIS A 88 9.14 9.99 -8.35
N THR A 89 8.26 9.24 -9.01
CA THR A 89 7.03 9.79 -9.57
C THR A 89 5.93 9.74 -8.52
N GLY A 90 5.59 10.89 -7.95
CA GLY A 90 4.52 11.02 -6.99
C GLY A 90 3.32 11.77 -7.57
N LEU A 91 2.11 11.32 -7.28
CA LEU A 91 0.87 12.04 -7.57
C LEU A 91 0.14 12.33 -6.26
N MET A 92 -0.42 13.54 -6.15
CA MET A 92 -1.30 13.94 -5.06
C MET A 92 -2.65 14.40 -5.60
N PHE A 93 -3.68 14.14 -4.82
CA PHE A 93 -5.05 14.51 -5.10
C PHE A 93 -5.48 15.54 -4.06
N LEU A 94 -5.92 16.71 -4.51
CA LEU A 94 -6.24 17.85 -3.66
C LEU A 94 -7.73 18.13 -3.65
N ASP A 95 -8.24 18.47 -2.46
CA ASP A 95 -9.58 19.05 -2.30
C ASP A 95 -9.64 20.52 -2.75
N GLU A 96 -10.83 21.13 -2.68
CA GLU A 96 -11.06 22.53 -3.06
C GLU A 96 -10.18 23.52 -2.29
N ASP A 97 -9.83 23.18 -1.05
CA ASP A 97 -8.96 23.98 -0.18
C ASP A 97 -7.46 23.70 -0.41
N SER A 98 -7.10 22.93 -1.44
CA SER A 98 -5.73 22.49 -1.75
C SER A 98 -5.06 21.65 -0.65
N HIS A 99 -5.84 20.92 0.14
CA HIS A 99 -5.31 19.91 1.03
C HIS A 99 -5.18 18.58 0.30
N VAL A 100 -4.06 17.89 0.52
CA VAL A 100 -3.85 16.56 -0.05
C VAL A 100 -4.73 15.56 0.68
N VAL A 101 -5.63 14.92 -0.07
CA VAL A 101 -6.57 13.90 0.44
C VAL A 101 -6.22 12.49 -0.01
N ALA A 102 -5.39 12.33 -1.03
CA ALA A 102 -4.80 11.06 -1.41
C ALA A 102 -3.46 11.27 -2.12
N PHE A 103 -2.58 10.27 -2.07
CA PHE A 103 -1.31 10.29 -2.78
C PHE A 103 -0.82 8.88 -3.08
N ILE A 104 0.05 8.75 -4.07
CA ILE A 104 0.67 7.49 -4.48
C ILE A 104 2.02 7.76 -5.14
N TRP A 105 2.94 6.80 -5.04
CA TRP A 105 4.29 6.89 -5.61
C TRP A 105 4.62 5.69 -6.50
N GLY A 106 5.45 5.94 -7.50
CA GLY A 106 6.04 4.93 -8.37
C GLY A 106 7.51 5.23 -8.65
N SER A 107 8.34 4.19 -8.72
CA SER A 107 9.75 4.27 -9.10
C SER A 107 10.06 3.30 -10.24
N PRO A 108 10.55 3.77 -11.41
CA PRO A 108 11.04 2.90 -12.48
C PRO A 108 12.46 2.38 -12.21
N ARG A 109 13.01 2.66 -11.02
CA ARG A 109 14.34 2.25 -10.56
C ARG A 109 14.21 1.40 -9.31
N HIS A 110 15.25 0.62 -9.01
CA HIS A 110 15.35 -0.09 -7.73
C HIS A 110 15.02 0.85 -6.57
N TYR A 111 14.04 0.46 -5.77
CA TYR A 111 13.53 1.29 -4.70
C TYR A 111 14.04 0.80 -3.35
N HIS A 112 14.58 1.71 -2.55
CA HIS A 112 14.95 1.42 -1.17
C HIS A 112 13.97 2.09 -0.24
N ASP A 113 13.14 1.28 0.41
CA ASP A 113 12.21 1.80 1.41
C ASP A 113 12.93 2.09 2.71
N ARG A 114 13.51 3.29 2.83
CA ARG A 114 14.19 3.74 4.06
C ARG A 114 13.23 3.95 5.22
N HIS A 115 11.99 4.29 4.93
CA HIS A 115 11.07 4.86 5.92
C HIS A 115 10.22 3.79 6.63
N TYR A 116 9.97 2.65 5.97
CA TYR A 116 9.06 1.65 6.50
C TYR A 116 9.73 0.27 6.61
N TYR A 117 9.91 -0.45 5.50
CA TYR A 117 10.44 -1.82 5.51
C TYR A 117 11.95 -1.89 5.73
N GLY A 118 12.74 -0.99 5.14
CA GLY A 118 14.19 -0.95 5.25
C GLY A 118 14.93 -1.86 4.26
N CYS A 119 14.24 -2.42 3.27
CA CYS A 119 14.80 -3.31 2.26
C CYS A 119 14.76 -2.70 0.86
N TRP A 120 15.52 -3.33 -0.04
CA TRP A 120 15.55 -3.00 -1.46
C TRP A 120 14.52 -3.83 -2.21
N PHE A 121 13.84 -3.17 -3.14
CA PHE A 121 12.91 -3.75 -4.09
C PHE A 121 13.51 -3.60 -5.48
N PRO A 122 13.99 -4.71 -6.09
CA PRO A 122 14.46 -4.70 -7.47
C PRO A 122 13.29 -4.37 -8.42
N VAL A 123 13.64 -3.78 -9.55
CA VAL A 123 12.74 -3.32 -10.62
C VAL A 123 13.45 -3.62 -11.93
N GLU A 124 12.83 -4.44 -12.77
CA GLU A 124 13.39 -4.80 -14.07
C GLU A 124 13.08 -3.72 -15.13
N PRO A 125 13.79 -3.70 -16.27
CA PRO A 125 13.45 -2.81 -17.37
C PRO A 125 11.99 -2.97 -17.83
N GLY A 126 11.28 -1.86 -17.99
CA GLY A 126 9.84 -1.84 -18.33
C GLY A 126 8.92 -1.92 -17.12
N GLU A 127 9.45 -2.25 -15.94
CA GLU A 127 8.67 -2.26 -14.69
C GLU A 127 8.75 -0.93 -13.95
N PHE A 128 7.80 -0.71 -13.04
CA PHE A 128 8.00 0.19 -11.92
C PHE A 128 7.51 -0.43 -10.62
N PHE A 129 8.14 -0.01 -9.53
CA PHE A 129 7.71 -0.34 -8.19
C PHE A 129 6.71 0.70 -7.69
N GLU A 130 5.49 0.29 -7.37
CA GLU A 130 4.49 1.12 -6.73
C GLU A 130 4.68 1.11 -5.21
N PHE A 131 4.54 2.26 -4.56
CA PHE A 131 4.62 2.35 -3.10
C PHE A 131 3.89 3.56 -2.54
N GLY A 132 3.70 3.58 -1.22
CA GLY A 132 3.25 4.76 -0.50
C GLY A 132 1.85 5.27 -0.90
N GLY A 133 0.95 4.41 -1.38
CA GLY A 133 -0.44 4.77 -1.68
C GLY A 133 -1.27 4.95 -0.41
N GLU A 134 -1.87 6.12 -0.19
CA GLU A 134 -2.77 6.35 0.94
C GLU A 134 -3.89 7.36 0.64
N LEU A 135 -5.05 7.14 1.28
CA LEU A 135 -6.23 7.99 1.19
C LEU A 135 -6.64 8.47 2.59
N ALA A 136 -7.05 9.74 2.67
CA ALA A 136 -7.69 10.29 3.85
C ALA A 136 -8.98 9.52 4.16
N ARG A 137 -9.27 9.33 5.45
CA ARG A 137 -10.29 8.39 5.93
C ARG A 137 -11.67 8.60 5.33
N GLN A 138 -12.05 9.84 5.04
CA GLN A 138 -13.35 10.18 4.44
C GLN A 138 -13.53 9.65 3.01
N TYR A 139 -12.45 9.31 2.30
CA TYR A 139 -12.48 8.75 0.95
C TYR A 139 -12.41 7.22 0.91
N TRP A 140 -12.36 6.54 2.06
CA TRP A 140 -12.33 5.09 2.09
C TRP A 140 -13.61 4.48 1.53
N GLY A 141 -13.46 3.48 0.65
CA GLY A 141 -14.58 2.82 -0.03
C GLY A 141 -15.15 3.59 -1.22
N THR A 142 -14.50 4.68 -1.63
CA THR A 142 -14.81 5.40 -2.88
C THR A 142 -13.97 4.90 -4.06
N SER A 143 -14.36 5.27 -5.28
CA SER A 143 -13.61 4.96 -6.50
C SER A 143 -12.23 5.62 -6.54
N LEU A 144 -11.96 6.61 -5.67
CA LEU A 144 -10.63 7.24 -5.55
C LEU A 144 -9.51 6.22 -5.32
N SER A 145 -9.79 5.12 -4.63
CA SER A 145 -8.79 4.05 -4.42
C SER A 145 -8.34 3.36 -5.72
N VAL A 146 -9.17 3.38 -6.76
CA VAL A 146 -8.90 2.86 -8.11
C VAL A 146 -8.35 3.96 -9.00
N ASP A 147 -8.97 5.15 -8.97
CA ASP A 147 -8.58 6.28 -9.82
C ASP A 147 -7.16 6.78 -9.51
N LEU A 148 -6.75 6.72 -8.23
CA LEU A 148 -5.38 7.00 -7.78
C LEU A 148 -4.35 6.09 -8.46
N GLN A 149 -4.64 4.79 -8.52
CA GLN A 149 -3.77 3.77 -9.12
C GLN A 149 -3.67 3.98 -10.63
N LEU A 150 -4.82 4.12 -11.29
CA LEU A 150 -4.90 4.35 -12.73
C LEU A 150 -4.16 5.63 -13.16
N ALA A 151 -4.22 6.69 -12.36
CA ALA A 151 -3.49 7.91 -12.63
C ALA A 151 -1.98 7.70 -12.58
N LEU A 152 -1.48 6.97 -11.57
CA LEU A 152 -0.05 6.64 -11.49
C LEU A 152 0.38 5.75 -12.65
N TRP A 153 -0.39 4.72 -12.97
CA TRP A 153 -0.08 3.78 -14.04
C TRP A 153 0.04 4.49 -15.39
N ARG A 154 -0.85 5.46 -15.67
CA ARG A 154 -0.73 6.32 -16.86
C ARG A 154 0.56 7.13 -16.84
N ALA A 155 0.88 7.79 -15.73
CA ALA A 155 2.11 8.57 -15.59
C ALA A 155 3.39 7.73 -15.72
N MET A 156 3.35 6.45 -15.34
CA MET A 156 4.46 5.51 -15.51
C MET A 156 4.51 4.93 -16.92
N ALA A 157 3.36 4.70 -17.56
CA ALA A 157 3.30 4.27 -18.96
C ALA A 157 3.87 5.33 -19.91
N GLU A 158 3.63 6.62 -19.63
CA GLU A 158 4.26 7.75 -20.34
C GLU A 158 5.80 7.75 -20.21
N GLN A 159 6.34 7.12 -19.16
CA GLN A 159 7.78 6.93 -18.94
C GLN A 159 8.32 5.63 -19.57
N GLY A 160 7.47 4.88 -20.28
CA GLY A 160 7.84 3.64 -20.96
C GLY A 160 7.69 2.37 -20.12
N CYS A 161 7.02 2.43 -18.97
CA CYS A 161 6.70 1.23 -18.20
C CYS A 161 5.45 0.53 -18.75
N ASP A 162 5.43 -0.80 -18.73
CA ASP A 162 4.28 -1.62 -19.15
C ASP A 162 3.78 -2.55 -18.03
N LYS A 163 4.50 -2.62 -16.91
CA LYS A 163 4.18 -3.47 -15.77
C LYS A 163 4.40 -2.74 -14.44
N VAL A 164 3.46 -2.91 -13.51
CA VAL A 164 3.59 -2.51 -12.12
C VAL A 164 3.96 -3.73 -11.27
N VAL A 165 4.87 -3.53 -10.33
CA VAL A 165 5.23 -4.48 -9.28
C VAL A 165 5.01 -3.80 -7.93
N ASP A 166 4.44 -4.52 -6.98
CA ASP A 166 4.23 -4.04 -5.61
C ASP A 166 4.47 -5.17 -4.61
N VAL A 167 4.71 -4.80 -3.35
CA VAL A 167 4.64 -5.71 -2.22
C VAL A 167 3.53 -5.32 -1.26
N CYS A 168 2.67 -6.27 -0.93
CA CYS A 168 1.63 -6.07 0.07
C CYS A 168 1.90 -6.90 1.32
N GLU A 169 1.90 -6.25 2.48
CA GLU A 169 2.03 -6.95 3.76
C GLU A 169 0.81 -7.87 4.00
N THR A 170 1.06 -9.13 4.39
CA THR A 170 0.04 -10.19 4.41
C THR A 170 -1.10 -9.98 5.42
N HIS A 171 -0.91 -9.14 6.45
CA HIS A 171 -1.96 -8.78 7.40
C HIS A 171 -2.74 -7.53 6.96
N ASN A 172 -2.29 -6.80 5.93
CA ASN A 172 -3.03 -5.69 5.34
C ASN A 172 -4.12 -6.20 4.37
N ILE A 173 -5.12 -6.88 4.94
CA ILE A 173 -6.26 -7.45 4.20
C ILE A 173 -6.97 -6.42 3.30
N PRO A 174 -7.18 -5.15 3.71
CA PRO A 174 -7.76 -4.15 2.82
C PRO A 174 -6.94 -3.91 1.56
N ALA A 175 -5.62 -3.76 1.68
CA ALA A 175 -4.73 -3.58 0.54
C ALA A 175 -4.69 -4.82 -0.36
N LEU A 176 -4.61 -6.03 0.21
CA LEU A 176 -4.69 -7.27 -0.58
C LEU A 176 -5.99 -7.38 -1.37
N LYS A 177 -7.13 -7.01 -0.77
CA LYS A 177 -8.42 -7.00 -1.47
C LYS A 177 -8.49 -5.93 -2.55
N LEU A 178 -7.81 -4.80 -2.38
CA LEU A 178 -7.67 -3.78 -3.42
C LEU A 178 -6.88 -4.35 -4.59
N HIS A 179 -5.67 -4.88 -4.36
CA HIS A 179 -4.83 -5.48 -5.39
C HIS A 179 -5.55 -6.58 -6.20
N LEU A 180 -6.25 -7.49 -5.52
CA LEU A 180 -7.06 -8.51 -6.19
C LEU A 180 -8.17 -7.89 -7.06
N ARG A 181 -8.84 -6.82 -6.59
CA ARG A 181 -9.86 -6.11 -7.37
C ARG A 181 -9.26 -5.39 -8.57
N MET A 182 -8.05 -4.88 -8.42
CA MET A 182 -7.28 -4.21 -9.47
C MET A 182 -6.71 -5.21 -10.49
N GLY A 183 -6.81 -6.52 -10.24
CA GLY A 183 -6.35 -7.56 -11.16
C GLY A 183 -4.86 -7.85 -11.05
N TYR A 184 -4.25 -7.61 -9.88
CA TYR A 184 -2.88 -8.08 -9.61
C TYR A 184 -2.84 -9.60 -9.45
N VAL A 185 -1.71 -10.17 -9.85
CA VAL A 185 -1.37 -11.58 -9.66
C VAL A 185 -0.19 -11.72 -8.72
N GLU A 186 -0.14 -12.85 -8.02
CA GLU A 186 0.98 -13.17 -7.13
C GLU A 186 2.20 -13.63 -7.93
N GLN A 187 3.39 -13.16 -7.55
CA GLN A 187 4.66 -13.61 -8.18
C GLN A 187 5.21 -14.91 -7.57
N GLY A 188 4.53 -15.52 -6.60
CA GLY A 188 5.02 -16.74 -5.93
C GLY A 188 6.26 -16.51 -5.05
N ARG A 189 6.52 -15.26 -4.65
CA ARG A 189 7.64 -14.88 -3.79
C ARG A 189 7.19 -14.00 -2.62
N VAL A 190 7.91 -14.11 -1.50
CA VAL A 190 7.64 -13.35 -0.27
C VAL A 190 8.95 -12.75 0.22
N MET A 191 8.96 -11.44 0.46
CA MET A 191 10.03 -10.79 1.21
C MET A 191 9.70 -10.84 2.70
N HIS A 192 10.53 -11.53 3.47
CA HIS A 192 10.43 -11.57 4.92
C HIS A 192 11.26 -10.45 5.52
N VAL A 193 10.62 -9.59 6.30
CA VAL A 193 11.28 -8.55 7.09
C VAL A 193 11.21 -8.96 8.56
N TYR A 194 12.34 -9.36 9.12
CA TYR A 194 12.48 -9.66 10.54
C TYR A 194 13.08 -8.45 11.23
N CYS A 195 12.52 -8.06 12.37
CA CYS A 195 13.11 -7.03 13.21
C CYS A 195 13.28 -7.54 14.63
N LEU A 196 14.50 -7.46 15.14
CA LEU A 196 14.91 -7.87 16.47
C LEU A 196 15.29 -6.64 17.30
N PHE A 197 14.77 -6.57 18.52
CA PHE A 197 14.93 -5.47 19.47
C PHE A 197 14.64 -4.06 18.92
N GLY A 198 13.76 -3.98 17.91
CA GLY A 198 13.38 -2.72 17.26
C GLY A 198 14.50 -2.03 16.48
N ARG A 199 15.66 -2.68 16.29
CA ARG A 199 16.85 -2.08 15.67
C ARG A 199 17.46 -2.93 14.58
N TRP A 200 17.58 -4.24 14.80
CA TRP A 200 18.24 -5.12 13.84
C TRP A 200 17.21 -5.67 12.86
N LYS A 201 17.34 -5.28 11.60
CA LYS A 201 16.49 -5.78 10.52
C LYS A 201 17.24 -6.84 9.71
N PHE A 202 16.58 -7.96 9.45
CA PHE A 202 17.07 -9.02 8.59
C PHE A 202 16.05 -9.29 7.49
N PHE A 203 16.56 -9.53 6.29
CA PHE A 203 15.74 -9.69 5.09
C PHE A 203 16.00 -11.06 4.48
N ARG A 204 14.94 -11.73 4.07
CA ARG A 204 15.02 -13.02 3.40
C ARG A 204 13.90 -13.14 2.38
N GLU A 205 14.24 -13.47 1.14
CA GLU A 205 13.23 -13.87 0.16
C GLU A 205 12.97 -15.38 0.26
N THR A 206 11.70 -15.78 0.15
CA THR A 206 11.30 -17.17 -0.08
C THR A 206 10.35 -17.27 -1.26
N ARG A 207 10.22 -18.48 -1.81
CA ARG A 207 9.28 -18.78 -2.90
C ARG A 207 8.25 -19.81 -2.46
N TYR A 208 7.08 -19.77 -3.08
CA TYR A 208 5.98 -20.70 -2.83
C TYR A 208 5.24 -21.03 -4.13
N SER A 209 4.48 -22.11 -4.10
CA SER A 209 3.59 -22.54 -5.18
C SER A 209 2.14 -22.43 -4.75
N GLY A 210 1.22 -22.26 -5.70
CA GLY A 210 -0.20 -22.00 -5.43
C GLY A 210 -0.47 -20.53 -5.11
N SER A 211 -1.60 -20.24 -4.46
CA SER A 211 -1.99 -18.88 -4.08
C SER A 211 -2.12 -18.76 -2.57
N ARG A 212 -1.51 -17.71 -1.99
CA ARG A 212 -1.73 -17.33 -0.59
C ARG A 212 -2.96 -16.45 -0.43
N LEU A 213 -3.54 -15.97 -1.53
CA LEU A 213 -4.69 -15.07 -1.56
C LEU A 213 -6.02 -15.75 -1.90
N ASP A 214 -6.03 -17.07 -2.15
CA ASP A 214 -7.25 -17.82 -2.47
C ASP A 214 -8.38 -17.59 -1.47
N ALA A 215 -8.07 -17.57 -0.17
CA ALA A 215 -9.06 -17.32 0.88
C ALA A 215 -9.68 -15.91 0.85
N LEU A 216 -9.03 -14.96 0.16
CA LEU A 216 -9.52 -13.58 0.01
C LEU A 216 -10.25 -13.36 -1.32
N ARG A 217 -10.12 -14.27 -2.29
CA ARG A 217 -10.83 -14.19 -3.56
C ARG A 217 -12.33 -14.38 -3.33
N LYS A 218 -13.15 -13.59 -4.01
CA LYS A 218 -14.58 -13.84 -4.04
C LYS A 218 -14.83 -15.14 -4.81
N PRO A 219 -15.79 -15.99 -4.36
CA PRO A 219 -16.21 -17.14 -5.14
C PRO A 219 -16.64 -16.68 -6.54
N ALA A 220 -16.26 -17.43 -7.57
CA ALA A 220 -16.78 -17.17 -8.91
C ALA A 220 -18.32 -17.21 -8.88
N PRO A 221 -19.02 -16.25 -9.50
CA PRO A 221 -20.47 -16.35 -9.63
C PRO A 221 -20.79 -17.68 -10.34
N ARG A 222 -21.63 -18.51 -9.71
CA ARG A 222 -22.13 -19.74 -10.34
C ARG A 222 -22.77 -19.37 -11.66
N SER A 223 -22.30 -19.94 -12.77
CA SER A 223 -23.00 -19.86 -14.04
C SER A 223 -24.37 -20.51 -13.83
N THR A 224 -25.40 -19.69 -13.78
CA THR A 224 -26.77 -20.20 -13.80
C THR A 224 -27.01 -20.64 -15.22
N THR A 225 -26.99 -21.95 -15.46
CA THR A 225 -27.37 -22.52 -16.74
C THR A 225 -28.83 -22.14 -16.97
N ALA A 226 -29.08 -21.20 -17.88
CA ALA A 226 -30.45 -20.83 -18.23
C ALA A 226 -31.11 -22.05 -18.87
N THR A 227 -32.06 -22.67 -18.17
CA THR A 227 -32.93 -23.68 -18.74
C THR A 227 -33.89 -22.98 -19.68
N VAL A 228 -33.66 -23.11 -20.99
CA VAL A 228 -34.61 -22.69 -22.02
C VAL A 228 -35.85 -23.58 -21.88
N SER A 229 -37.00 -22.98 -21.62
CA SER A 229 -38.32 -23.61 -21.69
C SER A 229 -39.05 -23.12 -22.93
#